data_AF-A0A7V9NQR4-F1
#
_entry.id   AF-A0A7V9NQR4-F1
#
_cell.length_a   1.000
_cell.length_b   1.000
_cell.length_c   1.000
_cell.angle_alpha   90.00
_cell.angle_beta   90.00
_cell.angle_gamma   90.00
#
_symmetry.space_group_name_H-M   'P 1'
#
loop_
_entity.id
_entity.type
_entity.pdbx_description
1 polymer ?
#
loop_
_entity_poly.entity_id
_entity_poly.type
_entity_poly.pdbx_seq_one_letter_code
_entity_poly.pdbx_strand_id
1 'polypeptide(L)'
;PNVMIKVPATAAGVPVIEELLANGVNVNVTLIFSLERYDEVLGAWKRGLTRARDAGLAAPHSVGSFFVSRVDTEVDKRLDAIDTPEALALRGKTAVAQAQVAYDNFRRFVAADAPAPWQRPLWASTSTKNPDYPELLYVESLMGPDTVNTLPLPTLEALDENGEVARTVDADIDAARGMLSQVAAVGVDMDDVATVLERQGVAAFADAHEKLLSTLGPKLKA
;
A
#
# COMPACT_ATOMS: atom_id res chain seq x y z
N PRO A 1 12.22 -15.21 15.65
CA PRO A 1 11.85 -15.62 14.27
C PRO A 1 11.50 -14.36 13.45
N ASN A 2 11.90 -14.28 12.18
CA ASN A 2 11.82 -13.05 11.35
C ASN A 2 10.98 -13.17 10.07
N VAL A 3 10.33 -14.33 9.85
CA VAL A 3 9.44 -14.54 8.70
C VAL A 3 8.13 -13.80 8.91
N MET A 4 7.57 -13.25 7.82
CA MET A 4 6.20 -12.72 7.74
C MET A 4 5.41 -13.49 6.70
N ILE A 5 4.16 -13.85 7.02
CA ILE A 5 3.22 -14.45 6.07
C ILE A 5 2.50 -13.33 5.33
N LYS A 6 2.52 -13.38 3.99
CA LYS A 6 1.91 -12.35 3.16
C LYS A 6 0.46 -12.68 2.86
N VAL A 7 -0.48 -11.82 3.27
CA VAL A 7 -1.92 -12.03 3.09
C VAL A 7 -2.54 -10.82 2.40
N PRO A 8 -3.26 -11.01 1.28
CA PRO A 8 -4.03 -9.93 0.64
C PRO A 8 -5.09 -9.33 1.56
N ALA A 9 -5.23 -8.01 1.54
CA ALA A 9 -6.28 -7.26 2.22
C ALA A 9 -7.58 -7.26 1.40
N THR A 10 -7.99 -8.41 0.87
CA THR A 10 -9.34 -8.56 0.32
C THR A 10 -10.34 -8.62 1.46
N ALA A 11 -11.63 -8.44 1.18
CA ALA A 11 -12.69 -8.59 2.18
C ALA A 11 -12.60 -9.92 2.96
N ALA A 12 -12.27 -11.02 2.26
CA ALA A 12 -12.06 -12.33 2.90
C ALA A 12 -10.70 -12.47 3.59
N GLY A 13 -9.69 -11.68 3.20
CA GLY A 13 -8.35 -11.71 3.78
C GLY A 13 -8.22 -10.95 5.10
N VAL A 14 -8.99 -9.87 5.30
CA VAL A 14 -9.02 -9.11 6.56
C VAL A 14 -9.26 -9.99 7.81
N PRO A 15 -10.28 -10.87 7.87
CA PRO A 15 -10.45 -11.75 9.03
C PRO A 15 -9.31 -12.77 9.19
N VAL A 16 -8.68 -13.20 8.09
CA VAL A 16 -7.51 -14.12 8.14
C VAL A 16 -6.30 -13.41 8.76
N ILE A 17 -6.08 -12.14 8.43
CA ILE A 17 -5.01 -11.32 9.01
C ILE A 17 -5.17 -11.22 10.52
N GLU A 18 -6.38 -10.91 10.99
CA GLU A 18 -6.68 -10.85 12.42
C GLU A 18 -6.37 -12.19 13.11
N GLU A 19 -6.82 -13.30 12.53
CA GLU A 19 -6.64 -14.63 13.12
C GLU A 19 -5.16 -15.02 13.19
N LEU A 20 -4.39 -14.79 12.13
CA LEU A 20 -2.95 -15.06 12.14
C LEU A 20 -2.23 -14.25 13.22
N LEU A 21 -2.54 -12.95 13.34
CA LEU A 21 -1.98 -12.11 14.39
C LEU A 21 -2.39 -12.58 15.79
N ALA A 22 -3.66 -12.96 15.99
CA ALA A 22 -4.14 -13.50 17.25
C ALA A 22 -3.40 -14.78 17.69
N ASN A 23 -2.87 -15.54 16.73
CA ASN A 23 -2.06 -16.74 16.97
C ASN A 23 -0.53 -16.43 17.00
N GLY A 24 -0.13 -15.17 17.09
CA GLY A 24 1.28 -14.76 17.22
C GLY A 24 2.09 -14.86 15.91
N VAL A 25 1.43 -14.95 14.75
CA VAL A 25 2.09 -15.01 13.44
C VAL A 25 2.38 -13.59 12.94
N ASN A 26 3.60 -13.32 12.50
CA ASN A 26 3.91 -12.04 11.86
C ASN A 26 3.27 -11.97 10.46
N VAL A 27 2.61 -10.86 10.12
CA VAL A 27 1.85 -10.73 8.87
C VAL A 27 2.28 -9.50 8.06
N ASN A 28 2.63 -9.72 6.78
CA ASN A 28 2.70 -8.65 5.79
C ASN A 28 1.35 -8.59 5.06
N VAL A 29 0.56 -7.57 5.37
CA VAL A 29 -0.71 -7.34 4.69
C VAL A 29 -0.42 -6.72 3.33
N THR A 30 -1.04 -7.20 2.24
CA THR A 30 -0.75 -6.74 0.88
C THR A 30 -1.99 -6.40 0.07
N LEU A 31 -1.84 -5.84 -1.14
CA LEU A 31 -2.95 -5.40 -2.00
C LEU A 31 -3.91 -4.40 -1.31
N ILE A 32 -3.34 -3.44 -0.56
CA ILE A 32 -4.11 -2.33 -0.01
C ILE A 32 -4.10 -1.18 -1.03
N PHE A 33 -5.27 -0.80 -1.53
CA PHE A 33 -5.46 0.22 -2.58
C PHE A 33 -6.40 1.37 -2.19
N SER A 34 -7.08 1.28 -1.04
CA SER A 34 -7.99 2.32 -0.53
C SER A 34 -7.72 2.64 0.93
N LEU A 35 -8.11 3.85 1.32
CA LEU A 35 -8.06 4.31 2.70
C LEU A 35 -9.01 3.50 3.58
N GLU A 36 -10.23 3.22 3.09
CA GLU A 36 -11.21 2.39 3.79
C GLU A 36 -10.65 1.00 4.09
N ARG A 37 -10.07 0.33 3.09
CA ARG A 37 -9.47 -0.99 3.28
C ARG A 37 -8.30 -0.93 4.26
N TYR A 38 -7.53 0.16 4.26
CA TYR A 38 -6.44 0.32 5.21
C TYR A 38 -6.94 0.48 6.65
N ASP A 39 -8.01 1.24 6.86
CA ASP A 39 -8.63 1.41 8.17
C ASP A 39 -9.19 0.07 8.71
N GLU A 40 -9.80 -0.76 7.85
CA GLU A 40 -10.21 -2.12 8.20
C GLU A 40 -9.03 -3.00 8.63
N VAL A 41 -7.91 -2.92 7.90
CA VAL A 41 -6.68 -3.66 8.20
C VAL A 41 -6.08 -3.23 9.54
N LEU A 42 -6.04 -1.92 9.84
CA LEU A 42 -5.60 -1.41 11.14
C LEU A 42 -6.51 -1.90 12.28
N GLY A 43 -7.82 -1.95 12.04
CA GLY A 43 -8.78 -2.53 12.97
C GLY A 43 -8.53 -4.02 13.25
N ALA A 44 -8.33 -4.82 12.20
CA ALA A 44 -8.00 -6.24 12.30
C ALA A 44 -6.66 -6.46 13.03
N TRP A 45 -5.66 -5.62 12.75
CA TRP A 45 -4.38 -5.65 13.45
C TRP A 45 -4.54 -5.40 14.95
N LYS A 46 -5.25 -4.33 15.35
CA LYS A 46 -5.48 -4.01 16.78
C LYS A 46 -6.17 -5.15 17.52
N ARG A 47 -7.21 -5.74 16.92
CA ARG A 47 -7.94 -6.88 17.50
C ARG A 47 -7.04 -8.11 17.61
N GLY A 48 -6.27 -8.43 16.56
CA GLY A 48 -5.32 -9.54 16.56
C GLY A 48 -4.25 -9.41 17.66
N LEU A 49 -3.63 -8.25 17.80
CA LEU A 49 -2.63 -8.00 18.86
C LEU A 49 -3.24 -8.10 20.26
N THR A 50 -4.45 -7.59 20.44
CA THR A 50 -5.18 -7.67 21.71
C THR A 50 -5.39 -9.13 22.10
N ARG A 51 -5.89 -9.96 21.17
CA ARG A 51 -6.12 -11.40 21.39
C ARG A 51 -4.81 -12.16 21.68
N ALA A 52 -3.74 -11.86 20.94
CA ALA A 52 -2.43 -12.48 21.18
C ALA A 52 -1.90 -12.17 22.58
N ARG A 53 -1.99 -10.91 23.02
CA ARG A 53 -1.61 -10.48 24.37
C ARG A 53 -2.44 -11.18 25.43
N ASP A 54 -3.75 -11.23 25.26
CA ASP A 54 -4.66 -11.85 26.24
C ASP A 54 -4.44 -13.37 26.35
N ALA A 55 -3.93 -14.00 25.29
CA ALA A 55 -3.47 -15.39 25.28
C ALA A 55 -2.02 -15.59 25.81
N GLY A 56 -1.34 -14.52 26.25
CA GLY A 56 0.04 -14.58 26.75
C GLY A 56 1.09 -14.85 25.66
N LEU A 57 0.75 -14.62 24.39
CA LEU A 57 1.67 -14.79 23.27
C LEU A 57 2.58 -13.56 23.12
N ALA A 58 3.77 -13.78 22.56
CA ALA A 58 4.63 -12.68 22.13
C ALA A 58 3.91 -11.85 21.05
N ALA A 59 4.02 -10.53 21.14
CA ALA A 59 3.34 -9.64 20.21
C ALA A 59 3.88 -9.83 18.77
N PRO A 60 3.02 -10.18 17.79
CA PRO A 60 3.46 -10.35 16.41
C PRO A 60 3.77 -9.00 15.76
N HIS A 61 4.70 -9.01 14.80
CA HIS A 61 4.99 -7.86 13.96
C HIS A 61 4.13 -7.86 12.70
N SER A 62 3.78 -6.66 12.22
CA SER A 62 3.02 -6.51 10.98
C SER A 62 3.44 -5.28 10.19
N VAL A 63 3.17 -5.30 8.88
CA VAL A 63 3.27 -4.16 7.97
C VAL A 63 2.04 -4.13 7.05
N GLY A 64 1.55 -2.93 6.73
CA GLY A 64 0.43 -2.72 5.80
C GLY A 64 0.95 -2.24 4.45
N SER A 65 1.06 -3.14 3.47
CA SER A 65 1.62 -2.82 2.15
C SER A 65 0.60 -2.08 1.28
N PHE A 66 0.68 -0.76 1.30
CA PHE A 66 -0.12 0.18 0.54
C PHE A 66 0.50 0.41 -0.84
N PHE A 67 -0.24 0.12 -1.90
CA PHE A 67 0.26 0.18 -3.28
C PHE A 67 0.15 1.59 -3.84
N VAL A 68 1.25 2.09 -4.42
CA VAL A 68 1.36 3.48 -4.87
C VAL A 68 1.19 3.59 -6.39
N SER A 69 2.20 3.24 -7.19
CA SER A 69 2.18 3.50 -8.66
C SER A 69 1.01 2.92 -9.45
N ARG A 70 0.39 1.84 -8.95
CA ARG A 70 -0.79 1.24 -9.61
C ARG A 70 -2.01 2.16 -9.55
N VAL A 71 -2.11 2.98 -8.50
CA VAL A 71 -3.19 3.94 -8.33
C VAL A 71 -3.09 5.03 -9.39
N ASP A 72 -1.93 5.67 -9.55
CA ASP A 72 -1.76 6.67 -10.61
C ASP A 72 -1.95 6.05 -12.01
N THR A 73 -1.45 4.84 -12.25
CA THR A 73 -1.65 4.20 -13.57
C THR A 73 -3.14 4.08 -13.95
N GLU A 74 -3.99 3.67 -13.00
CA GLU A 74 -5.43 3.53 -13.24
C GLU A 74 -6.16 4.89 -13.20
N VAL A 75 -5.77 5.79 -12.31
CA VAL A 75 -6.38 7.12 -12.19
C VAL A 75 -6.03 8.00 -13.38
N ASP A 76 -4.77 8.04 -13.81
CA ASP A 76 -4.32 8.80 -14.98
C ASP A 76 -5.07 8.36 -16.24
N LYS A 77 -5.29 7.04 -16.41
CA LYS A 77 -6.12 6.52 -17.51
C LYS A 77 -7.56 7.06 -17.47
N ARG A 78 -8.16 7.20 -16.29
CA ARG A 78 -9.51 7.77 -16.13
C ARG A 78 -9.51 9.27 -16.38
N LEU A 79 -8.48 9.98 -15.90
CA LEU A 79 -8.29 11.41 -16.14
C LEU A 79 -8.08 11.70 -17.64
N ASP A 80 -7.28 10.90 -18.33
CA ASP A 80 -7.08 10.99 -19.78
C ASP A 80 -8.39 10.72 -20.56
N ALA A 81 -9.27 9.85 -20.05
CA ALA A 81 -10.58 9.61 -20.66
C ALA A 81 -11.58 10.74 -20.43
N ILE A 82 -11.43 11.52 -19.35
CA ILE A 82 -12.22 12.73 -19.08
C ILE A 82 -11.77 13.88 -20.00
N ASP A 83 -10.46 13.98 -20.27
CA ASP A 83 -9.86 14.87 -21.27
C ASP A 83 -10.23 16.37 -21.11
N THR A 84 -10.29 16.85 -19.87
CA THR A 84 -10.38 18.30 -19.58
C THR A 84 -9.06 18.83 -19.02
N PRO A 85 -8.75 20.13 -19.20
CA PRO A 85 -7.54 20.73 -18.62
C PRO A 85 -7.42 20.50 -17.11
N GLU A 86 -8.54 20.54 -16.38
CA GLU A 86 -8.59 20.30 -14.94
C GLU A 86 -8.25 18.85 -14.61
N ALA A 87 -8.77 17.87 -15.35
CA ALA A 87 -8.48 16.46 -15.13
C ALA A 87 -7.02 16.11 -15.46
N LEU A 88 -6.51 16.57 -16.61
CA LEU A 88 -5.14 16.30 -17.04
C LEU A 88 -4.09 16.91 -16.11
N ALA A 89 -4.44 18.00 -15.41
CA ALA A 89 -3.58 18.64 -14.41
C ALA A 89 -3.44 17.83 -13.10
N LEU A 90 -4.26 16.80 -12.88
CA LEU A 90 -4.24 15.95 -11.68
C LEU A 90 -3.38 14.68 -11.85
N ARG A 91 -2.86 14.42 -13.06
CA ARG A 91 -2.11 13.20 -13.35
C ARG A 91 -0.83 13.08 -12.51
N GLY A 92 -0.52 11.86 -12.07
CA GLY A 92 0.67 11.55 -11.27
C GLY A 92 0.66 12.12 -9.84
N LYS A 93 -0.48 12.62 -9.36
CA LYS A 93 -0.60 13.23 -8.02
C LYS A 93 -1.43 12.42 -7.04
N THR A 94 -2.27 11.51 -7.54
CA THR A 94 -3.31 10.86 -6.75
C THR A 94 -2.74 9.83 -5.79
N ALA A 95 -1.80 9.00 -6.25
CA ALA A 95 -1.22 7.93 -5.45
C ALA A 95 -0.42 8.45 -4.25
N VAL A 96 0.37 9.52 -4.45
CA VAL A 96 1.12 10.16 -3.37
C VAL A 96 0.15 10.76 -2.36
N ALA A 97 -0.83 11.55 -2.81
CA ALA A 97 -1.83 12.14 -1.92
C ALA A 97 -2.58 11.07 -1.10
N GLN A 98 -2.98 9.97 -1.74
CA GLN A 98 -3.64 8.86 -1.07
C GLN A 98 -2.74 8.21 0.00
N ALA A 99 -1.46 7.97 -0.31
CA ALA A 99 -0.51 7.38 0.64
C ALA A 99 -0.19 8.32 1.82
N GLN A 100 -0.11 9.64 1.60
CA GLN A 100 0.05 10.63 2.67
C GLN A 100 -1.17 10.64 3.61
N VAL A 101 -2.38 10.56 3.06
CA VAL A 101 -3.60 10.44 3.87
C VAL A 101 -3.64 9.09 4.63
N ALA A 102 -3.19 8.00 4.02
CA ALA A 102 -3.05 6.70 4.69
C ALA A 102 -2.08 6.80 5.87
N TYR A 103 -0.95 7.49 5.71
CA TYR A 103 0.00 7.73 6.78
C TYR A 103 -0.62 8.53 7.93
N ASP A 104 -1.37 9.60 7.64
CA ASP A 104 -2.09 10.37 8.67
C ASP A 104 -3.13 9.51 9.41
N ASN A 105 -3.89 8.66 8.70
CA ASN A 105 -4.79 7.69 9.32
C ASN A 105 -4.03 6.76 10.28
N PHE A 106 -2.89 6.22 9.87
CA PHE A 106 -2.01 5.42 10.74
C PHE A 106 -1.56 6.19 11.99
N ARG A 107 -1.10 7.44 11.83
CA ARG A 107 -0.65 8.28 12.95
C ARG A 107 -1.78 8.55 13.96
N ARG A 108 -2.98 8.86 13.47
CA ARG A 108 -4.17 9.04 14.31
C ARG A 108 -4.56 7.76 15.03
N PHE A 109 -4.52 6.63 14.32
CA PHE A 109 -4.81 5.32 14.89
C PHE A 109 -3.86 4.98 16.03
N VAL A 110 -2.56 5.21 15.83
CA VAL A 110 -1.52 5.00 16.85
C VAL A 110 -1.69 5.93 18.05
N ALA A 111 -1.98 7.21 17.82
CA ALA A 111 -2.20 8.19 18.88
C ALA A 111 -3.42 7.87 19.76
N ALA A 112 -4.37 7.08 19.26
CA ALA A 112 -5.54 6.59 19.99
C ALA A 112 -5.24 5.32 20.82
N ASP A 113 -4.06 5.27 21.47
CA ASP A 113 -3.60 4.19 22.36
C ASP A 113 -3.57 2.80 21.67
N ALA A 114 -3.00 2.73 20.47
CA ALA A 114 -2.82 1.45 19.80
C ALA A 114 -1.65 0.64 20.41
N PRO A 115 -1.81 -0.69 20.57
CA PRO A 115 -0.78 -1.53 21.17
C PRO A 115 0.47 -1.57 20.28
N ALA A 116 1.65 -1.54 20.89
CA ALA A 116 2.91 -1.82 20.20
C ALA A 116 3.16 -3.35 20.11
N PRO A 117 3.92 -3.82 19.10
CA PRO A 117 4.54 -3.07 18.02
C PRO A 117 3.55 -2.64 16.94
N TRP A 118 3.63 -1.40 16.47
CA TRP A 118 2.71 -0.85 15.48
C TRP A 118 2.81 -1.54 14.11
N GLN A 119 1.67 -1.71 13.43
CA GLN A 119 1.66 -2.07 12.02
C GLN A 119 2.06 -0.87 11.17
N ARG A 120 3.35 -0.82 10.81
CA ARG A 120 3.91 0.26 10.00
C ARG A 120 3.30 0.27 8.60
N PRO A 121 2.97 1.44 8.02
CA PRO A 121 2.71 1.56 6.59
C PRO A 121 3.94 1.09 5.80
N LEU A 122 3.70 0.32 4.74
CA LEU A 122 4.72 -0.11 3.80
C LEU A 122 4.33 0.35 2.39
N TRP A 123 5.13 1.21 1.78
CA TRP A 123 4.91 1.69 0.41
C TRP A 123 5.37 0.64 -0.59
N ALA A 124 4.42 0.06 -1.33
CA ALA A 124 4.66 -0.97 -2.32
C ALA A 124 4.40 -0.48 -3.73
N SER A 125 5.04 -1.11 -4.73
CA SER A 125 4.94 -0.67 -6.12
C SER A 125 5.35 0.80 -6.27
N THR A 126 6.55 1.16 -5.83
CA THR A 126 7.04 2.55 -5.75
C THR A 126 8.00 2.92 -6.90
N SER A 127 8.15 2.08 -7.92
CA SER A 127 8.79 2.49 -9.17
C SER A 127 7.83 3.30 -10.03
N THR A 128 8.29 4.44 -10.51
CA THR A 128 7.58 5.27 -11.49
C THR A 128 7.30 4.48 -12.77
N LYS A 129 6.09 4.62 -13.33
CA LYS A 129 5.63 3.89 -14.53
C LYS A 129 5.53 4.79 -15.76
N ASN A 130 5.30 6.08 -15.55
CA ASN A 130 5.23 7.08 -16.61
C ASN A 130 6.61 7.75 -16.76
N PRO A 131 7.24 7.71 -17.94
CA PRO A 131 8.55 8.33 -18.17
C PRO A 131 8.54 9.86 -18.03
N ASP A 132 7.37 10.51 -18.08
CA ASP A 132 7.24 11.96 -17.88
C ASP A 132 7.33 12.36 -16.40
N TYR A 133 7.31 11.39 -15.47
CA TYR A 133 7.40 11.63 -14.04
C TYR A 133 8.83 11.41 -13.53
N PRO A 134 9.24 12.11 -12.45
CA PRO A 134 10.51 11.84 -11.80
C PRO A 134 10.65 10.36 -11.42
N GLU A 135 11.82 9.78 -11.66
CA GLU A 135 12.10 8.36 -11.41
C GLU A 135 11.88 7.98 -9.94
N LEU A 136 12.18 8.89 -9.02
CA LEU A 136 12.07 8.70 -7.57
C LEU A 136 10.80 9.32 -6.96
N LEU A 137 9.85 9.78 -7.78
CA LEU A 137 8.63 10.48 -7.35
C LEU A 137 7.99 9.86 -6.10
N TYR A 138 7.71 8.55 -6.13
CA TYR A 138 7.02 7.87 -5.03
C TYR A 138 7.91 7.61 -3.82
N VAL A 139 9.22 7.50 -4.02
CA VAL A 139 10.16 7.25 -2.92
C VAL A 139 10.36 8.54 -2.15
N GLU A 140 10.72 9.62 -2.83
CA GLU A 140 11.00 10.92 -2.24
C GLU A 140 9.77 11.57 -1.63
N SER A 141 8.58 11.35 -2.18
CA SER A 141 7.34 11.95 -1.65
C SER A 141 6.77 11.25 -0.41
N LEU A 142 7.25 10.04 -0.07
CA LEU A 142 6.64 9.19 0.97
C LEU A 142 7.62 8.80 2.09
N MET A 143 8.72 9.54 2.22
CA MET A 143 9.68 9.32 3.29
C MET A 143 9.15 9.87 4.63
N GLY A 144 9.19 9.04 5.68
CA GLY A 144 8.82 9.47 7.02
C GLY A 144 9.00 8.40 8.09
N PRO A 145 8.88 8.79 9.38
CA PRO A 145 9.11 7.88 10.49
C PRO A 145 8.10 6.74 10.52
N ASP A 146 8.51 5.59 11.07
CA ASP A 146 7.65 4.42 11.24
C ASP A 146 7.05 3.88 9.93
N THR A 147 7.70 4.12 8.79
CA THR A 147 7.31 3.57 7.48
C THR A 147 8.36 2.59 6.95
N VAL A 148 7.95 1.81 5.95
CA VAL A 148 8.85 0.97 5.15
C VAL A 148 8.59 1.28 3.68
N ASN A 149 9.61 1.23 2.83
CA ASN A 149 9.42 1.24 1.38
C ASN A 149 10.06 -0.03 0.81
N THR A 150 9.32 -0.79 -0.01
CA THR A 150 9.85 -1.99 -0.69
C THR A 150 10.25 -1.63 -2.12
N LEU A 151 11.56 -1.48 -2.33
CA LEU A 151 12.12 -1.04 -3.60
C LEU A 151 12.61 -2.24 -4.43
N PRO A 152 12.35 -2.27 -5.75
CA PRO A 152 13.16 -3.10 -6.63
C PRO A 152 14.57 -2.51 -6.75
N LEU A 153 15.54 -3.36 -7.08
CA LEU A 153 16.96 -2.99 -7.11
C LEU A 153 17.25 -1.71 -7.94
N PRO A 154 16.70 -1.51 -9.16
CA PRO A 154 16.98 -0.29 -9.93
C PRO A 154 16.51 1.00 -9.24
N THR A 155 15.36 0.96 -8.55
CA THR A 155 14.86 2.14 -7.80
C THR A 155 15.71 2.41 -6.56
N LEU A 156 16.28 1.38 -5.94
CA LEU A 156 17.23 1.54 -4.84
C LEU A 156 18.56 2.15 -5.33
N GLU A 157 19.08 1.68 -6.46
CA GLU A 157 20.29 2.22 -7.09
C GLU A 157 20.10 3.70 -7.47
N ALA A 158 18.98 4.04 -8.10
CA ALA A 158 18.65 5.43 -8.42
C ALA A 158 18.56 6.33 -7.17
N LEU A 159 18.00 5.81 -6.07
CA LEU A 159 17.95 6.53 -4.80
C LEU A 159 19.35 6.76 -4.20
N ASP A 160 20.23 5.78 -4.27
CA ASP A 160 21.61 5.88 -3.77
C ASP A 160 22.44 6.91 -4.56
N GLU A 161 22.24 6.96 -5.87
CA GLU A 161 22.99 7.86 -6.76
C GLU A 161 22.48 9.30 -6.72
N ASN A 162 21.16 9.49 -6.75
CA ASN A 162 20.55 10.79 -7.08
C ASN A 162 19.44 11.23 -6.11
N GLY A 163 19.15 10.45 -5.06
CA GLY A 163 18.00 10.68 -4.21
C GLY A 163 18.14 11.79 -3.18
N GLU A 164 17.03 12.50 -2.93
CA GLU A 164 16.92 13.47 -1.84
C GLU A 164 16.23 12.85 -0.62
N VAL A 165 16.95 12.76 0.50
CA VAL A 165 16.40 12.25 1.77
C VAL A 165 15.81 13.39 2.59
N ALA A 166 14.48 13.42 2.68
CA ALA A 166 13.73 14.38 3.50
C ALA A 166 12.51 13.71 4.14
N ARG A 167 11.93 14.30 5.19
CA ARG A 167 10.61 13.88 5.70
C ARG A 167 9.54 14.59 4.88
N THR A 168 8.79 13.83 4.10
CA THR A 168 7.87 14.35 3.07
C THR A 168 6.47 13.75 3.16
N VAL A 169 6.32 12.56 3.75
CA VAL A 169 5.04 11.85 3.85
C VAL A 169 3.95 12.64 4.59
N ASP A 170 4.34 13.56 5.46
CA ASP A 170 3.44 14.40 6.25
C ASP A 170 3.76 15.90 6.13
N ALA A 171 4.35 16.30 5.00
CA ALA A 171 4.65 17.70 4.73
C ALA A 171 3.39 18.58 4.62
N ASP A 172 2.34 18.10 3.94
CA ASP A 172 1.07 18.82 3.77
C ASP A 172 -0.13 17.87 3.57
N ILE A 173 -0.70 17.41 4.69
CA ILE A 173 -1.84 16.49 4.68
C ILE A 173 -3.12 17.15 4.17
N ASP A 174 -3.30 18.46 4.39
CA ASP A 174 -4.49 19.18 3.93
C ASP A 174 -4.50 19.31 2.41
N ALA A 175 -3.34 19.60 1.81
CA ALA A 175 -3.19 19.55 0.35
C ALA A 175 -3.45 18.15 -0.21
N ALA A 176 -2.97 17.08 0.45
CA ALA A 176 -3.24 15.71 0.04
C ALA A 176 -4.74 15.39 0.05
N ARG A 177 -5.47 15.79 1.10
CA ARG A 177 -6.94 15.64 1.16
C ARG A 177 -7.65 16.48 0.09
N GLY A 178 -7.15 17.69 -0.17
CA GLY A 178 -7.62 18.56 -1.26
C GLY A 178 -7.45 17.93 -2.63
N MET A 179 -6.30 17.30 -2.90
CA MET A 179 -6.00 16.58 -4.14
C MET A 179 -7.01 15.45 -4.38
N LEU A 180 -7.25 14.60 -3.38
CA LEU A 180 -8.25 13.52 -3.50
C LEU A 180 -9.66 14.06 -3.75
N SER A 181 -10.01 15.20 -3.14
CA SER A 181 -11.29 15.86 -3.37
C SER A 181 -11.41 16.43 -4.79
N GLN A 182 -10.33 16.96 -5.35
CA GLN A 182 -10.29 17.44 -6.75
C GLN A 182 -10.43 16.30 -7.75
N VAL A 183 -9.77 15.16 -7.50
CA VAL A 183 -9.89 13.94 -8.32
C VAL A 183 -11.34 13.43 -8.33
N ALA A 184 -12.00 13.40 -7.18
CA ALA A 184 -13.42 13.07 -7.10
C ALA A 184 -14.31 14.10 -7.82
N ALA A 185 -14.00 15.40 -7.70
CA ALA A 185 -14.79 16.47 -8.31
C ALA A 185 -14.77 16.45 -9.85
N VAL A 186 -13.69 15.96 -10.47
CA VAL A 186 -13.63 15.77 -11.93
C VAL A 186 -14.29 14.46 -12.40
N GLY A 187 -14.82 13.65 -11.47
CA GLY A 187 -15.61 12.46 -11.77
C GLY A 187 -14.88 11.13 -11.64
N VAL A 188 -13.69 11.09 -11.04
CA VAL A 188 -12.99 9.83 -10.76
C VAL A 188 -13.50 9.21 -9.46
N ASP A 189 -14.16 8.06 -9.57
CA ASP A 189 -14.59 7.25 -8.44
C ASP A 189 -13.40 6.42 -7.90
N MET A 190 -12.89 6.80 -6.73
CA MET A 190 -11.76 6.13 -6.08
C MET A 190 -12.12 4.77 -5.47
N ASP A 191 -13.39 4.51 -5.17
CA ASP A 191 -13.85 3.21 -4.65
C ASP A 191 -13.90 2.18 -5.78
N ASP A 192 -14.34 2.61 -6.98
CA ASP A 192 -14.24 1.78 -8.18
C ASP A 192 -12.78 1.57 -8.62
N VAL A 193 -11.91 2.59 -8.52
CA VAL A 193 -10.45 2.41 -8.73
C VAL A 193 -9.91 1.30 -7.83
N ALA A 194 -10.21 1.36 -6.53
CA ALA A 194 -9.76 0.36 -5.57
C ALA A 194 -10.29 -1.05 -5.89
N THR A 195 -11.56 -1.15 -6.27
CA THR A 195 -12.21 -2.42 -6.67
C THR A 195 -11.54 -3.02 -7.91
N VAL A 196 -11.26 -2.19 -8.92
CA VAL A 196 -10.56 -2.61 -10.15
C VAL A 196 -9.14 -3.09 -9.82
N LEU A 197 -8.39 -2.33 -9.02
CA LEU A 197 -7.01 -2.65 -8.65
C LEU A 197 -6.91 -3.89 -7.77
N GLU A 198 -7.85 -4.10 -6.84
CA GLU A 198 -7.92 -5.33 -6.04
C GLU A 198 -8.13 -6.54 -6.94
N ARG A 199 -9.14 -6.50 -7.82
CA ARG A 199 -9.45 -7.60 -8.75
C ARG A 199 -8.27 -7.92 -9.67
N GLN A 200 -7.68 -6.90 -10.29
CA GLN A 200 -6.50 -7.06 -11.15
C GLN A 200 -5.28 -7.57 -10.36
N GLY A 201 -5.10 -7.09 -9.14
CA GLY A 201 -4.01 -7.52 -8.25
C GLY A 201 -4.11 -8.99 -7.87
N VAL A 202 -5.29 -9.46 -7.50
CA VAL A 202 -5.56 -10.87 -7.20
C VAL A 202 -5.34 -11.75 -8.43
N ALA A 203 -5.89 -11.35 -9.59
CA ALA A 203 -5.72 -12.10 -10.84
C ALA A 203 -4.23 -12.22 -11.23
N ALA A 204 -3.49 -11.10 -11.21
CA ALA A 204 -2.07 -11.11 -11.53
C ALA A 204 -1.23 -11.99 -10.59
N PHE A 205 -1.62 -12.10 -9.31
CA PHE A 205 -0.95 -13.00 -8.36
C PHE A 205 -1.27 -14.47 -8.62
N ALA A 206 -2.53 -14.79 -8.97
CA ALA A 206 -2.92 -16.14 -9.36
C ALA A 206 -2.18 -16.59 -10.63
N ASP A 207 -2.17 -15.75 -11.67
CA ASP A 207 -1.49 -16.03 -12.94
C ASP A 207 0.02 -16.24 -12.75
N ALA A 208 0.66 -15.40 -11.93
CA ALA A 208 2.08 -15.54 -11.62
C ALA A 208 2.38 -16.86 -10.88
N HIS A 209 1.48 -17.30 -9.99
CA HIS A 209 1.61 -18.55 -9.27
C HIS A 209 1.41 -19.77 -10.19
N GLU A 210 0.41 -19.76 -11.07
CA GLU A 210 0.20 -20.81 -12.06
C GLU A 210 1.41 -20.94 -13.01
N LYS A 211 1.96 -19.80 -13.46
CA LYS A 211 3.17 -19.77 -14.28
C LYS A 211 4.40 -20.32 -13.56
N LEU A 212 4.53 -20.09 -12.25
CA LEU A 212 5.57 -20.69 -11.44
C LEU A 212 5.42 -22.23 -11.44
N LEU A 213 4.22 -22.74 -11.16
CA LEU A 213 3.95 -24.18 -11.14
C LEU A 213 4.19 -24.83 -12.51
N SER A 214 3.76 -24.20 -13.61
CA SER A 214 4.00 -24.70 -14.97
C SER A 214 5.48 -24.75 -15.33
N THR A 215 6.29 -23.86 -14.75
CA THR A 215 7.75 -23.83 -14.97
C THR A 215 8.48 -24.89 -14.13
N LEU A 216 7.99 -25.20 -12.93
CA LEU A 216 8.58 -26.21 -12.04
C LEU A 216 8.20 -27.64 -12.45
N GLY A 217 6.98 -27.86 -12.93
CA GLY A 217 6.46 -29.19 -13.28
C GLY A 217 7.40 -30.02 -14.19
N PRO A 218 7.95 -29.46 -15.28
CA PRO A 218 8.91 -30.16 -16.12
C PRO A 218 10.22 -30.50 -15.42
N LYS A 219 10.69 -29.67 -14.48
CA LYS A 219 11.95 -29.85 -13.74
C LYS A 219 11.87 -30.94 -12.68
N LEU A 220 10.67 -31.33 -12.24
CA LEU A 220 10.45 -32.44 -11.31
C LEU A 220 10.49 -33.81 -11.99
N LYS A 221 10.41 -33.86 -13.32
CA LYS A 221 10.41 -35.10 -14.13
C LYS A 221 11.76 -35.40 -14.78
N ALA A 222 12.71 -34.48 -14.67
CA ALA A 222 14.09 -34.62 -15.16
C ALA A 222 14.99 -35.10 -14.02
#